data_AF-A0AAC9NY21-F1
#
_entry.id   AF-A0AAC9NY21-F1
#
_cell.length_a   1.000
_cell.length_b   1.000
_cell.length_c   1.000
_cell.angle_alpha   90.00
_cell.angle_beta   90.00
_cell.angle_gamma   90.00
#
_symmetry.space_group_name_H-M   'P 1'
#
loop_
_entity.id
_entity.type
_entity.pdbx_description
1 polymer ?
#
loop_
_entity_poly.entity_id
_entity_poly.type
_entity_poly.pdbx_seq_one_letter_code
_entity_poly.pdbx_strand_id
1 'polypeptide(L)' 'MGQVLIRNLDDEVIEGLKVKARLAGVSFETFMRDLLKTIAPLSADEKIALIEEFRRQHGPLGMRTPPEDLIREERERR' A
#
# COMPACT_ATOMS: atom_id res chain seq x y z
N MET A 1 14.60 -10.50 10.92
CA MET A 1 13.34 -11.23 11.19
C MET A 1 13.08 -11.20 12.68
N GLY A 2 11.94 -10.65 13.11
CA GLY A 2 11.50 -10.65 14.51
C GLY A 2 10.19 -11.43 14.63
N GLN A 3 9.91 -11.95 15.82
CA GLN A 3 8.66 -12.66 16.12
C GLN A 3 7.92 -11.94 17.23
N VAL A 4 6.60 -11.81 17.08
CA VAL A 4 5.71 -11.22 18.09
C VAL A 4 4.72 -12.29 18.54
N LEU A 5 4.60 -12.49 19.85
CA LEU A 5 3.58 -13.34 20.46
C LEU A 5 2.57 -12.45 21.18
N ILE A 6 1.32 -12.47 20.74
CA ILE A 6 0.20 -11.77 21.39
C ILE A 6 -0.54 -12.79 22.25
N ARG A 7 -0.57 -12.57 23.57
CA ARG A 7 -1.28 -13.43 24.54
C ARG A 7 -2.55 -12.75 25.02
N ASN A 8 -3.51 -13.56 25.49
CA ASN A 8 -4.78 -13.10 26.06
C ASN A 8 -5.57 -12.19 25.10
N LEU A 9 -5.58 -12.52 23.81
CA LEU A 9 -6.43 -11.86 22.83
C LEU A 9 -7.79 -12.56 22.83
N ASP A 10 -8.85 -11.76 22.76
CA ASP A 10 -10.21 -12.26 22.67
C ASP A 10 -10.40 -13.15 21.43
N ASP A 11 -11.00 -14.33 21.62
CA ASP A 11 -11.26 -15.28 20.54
C ASP A 11 -12.19 -14.69 19.48
N GLU A 12 -13.13 -13.84 19.86
CA GLU A 12 -14.02 -13.15 18.91
C GLU A 12 -13.23 -12.24 17.96
N VAL A 13 -12.20 -11.58 18.49
CA VAL A 13 -11.30 -10.72 17.70
C VAL A 13 -10.45 -11.57 16.76
N ILE A 14 -9.94 -12.71 17.23
CA ILE A 14 -9.16 -13.65 16.41
C ILE A 14 -10.01 -14.14 15.22
N GLU A 15 -11.25 -14.55 15.47
CA GLU A 15 -12.14 -15.04 14.41
C GLU A 15 -12.51 -13.94 13.42
N GLY A 16 -12.81 -12.73 13.90
CA GLY A 16 -13.05 -11.57 13.02
C GLY A 16 -11.87 -11.27 12.11
N LEU A 17 -10.63 -11.33 12.62
CA LEU A 17 -9.42 -11.12 11.82
C LEU A 17 -9.18 -12.27 10.82
N LYS A 18 -9.45 -13.52 11.20
CA LYS A 18 -9.36 -14.67 10.27
C LYS A 18 -10.35 -14.56 9.12
N VAL A 19 -11.55 -14.04 9.37
CA VAL A 19 -12.53 -13.78 8.30
C VAL A 19 -11.99 -12.72 7.33
N LYS A 20 -11.42 -11.62 7.85
CA LYS A 20 -10.79 -10.59 7.01
C LYS A 20 -9.64 -11.14 6.16
N ALA A 21 -8.79 -11.99 6.73
CA ALA A 21 -7.71 -12.65 5.99
C ALA A 21 -8.24 -13.53 4.84
N ARG A 22 -9.30 -14.32 5.11
CA ARG A 22 -9.98 -15.13 4.10
C ARG A 22 -10.58 -14.28 2.98
N LEU A 23 -11.24 -13.17 3.32
CA LEU A 23 -11.80 -12.23 2.34
C LEU A 23 -10.72 -11.57 1.48
N ALA A 24 -9.54 -11.31 2.05
CA ALA A 24 -8.39 -10.80 1.32
C ALA A 24 -7.65 -11.87 0.49
N GLY A 25 -8.04 -13.15 0.61
CA GLY A 25 -7.42 -14.25 -0.14
C GLY A 25 -5.99 -14.58 0.28
N VAL A 26 -5.58 -14.19 1.49
CA VAL A 26 -4.22 -14.39 2.01
C VAL A 26 -4.21 -15.19 3.32
N SER A 27 -3.03 -15.69 3.71
CA SER A 27 -2.88 -16.35 5.01
C SER A 27 -3.08 -15.36 6.16
N PHE A 28 -3.49 -15.87 7.32
CA PHE A 28 -3.66 -15.06 8.52
C PHE A 28 -2.36 -14.36 8.94
N GLU A 29 -1.21 -15.04 8.83
CA GLU A 29 0.10 -14.44 9.12
C GLU A 29 0.41 -13.27 8.17
N THR A 30 0.21 -13.47 6.85
CA THR A 30 0.44 -12.41 5.86
C THR A 30 -0.48 -11.22 6.12
N PHE A 31 -1.77 -11.48 6.34
CA PHE A 31 -2.74 -10.44 6.69
C PHE A 31 -2.30 -9.63 7.91
N MET A 32 -1.89 -10.30 9.00
CA MET A 32 -1.44 -9.63 10.22
C MET A 32 -0.14 -8.86 10.01
N ARG A 33 0.80 -9.42 9.26
CA ARG A 33 2.07 -8.74 8.92
C ARG A 33 1.81 -7.45 8.16
N ASP A 34 0.93 -7.49 7.18
CA ASP A 34 0.63 -6.33 6.34
C ASP A 34 -0.22 -5.30 7.09
N LEU A 35 -1.15 -5.75 7.94
CA LEU A 35 -1.88 -4.88 8.86
C LEU A 35 -0.91 -4.15 9.80
N LEU A 36 0.03 -4.86 10.42
CA LEU A 36 1.05 -4.29 11.30
C LEU A 36 1.97 -3.30 10.56
N LYS A 37 2.37 -3.60 9.32
CA LYS A 37 3.15 -2.66 8.49
C LYS A 37 2.36 -1.40 8.14
N THR A 38 1.06 -1.54 7.89
CA THR A 38 0.20 -0.40 7.51
C THR A 38 0.00 0.57 8.67
N ILE A 39 -0.12 0.05 9.89
CA ILE A 39 -0.27 0.88 11.09
C ILE A 39 1.07 1.33 11.68
N ALA A 40 2.16 0.61 11.40
CA ALA A 40 3.48 1.02 11.83
C ALA A 40 3.84 2.35 11.16
N PRO A 41 4.14 3.42 11.94
CA PRO A 41 4.58 4.67 11.35
C PRO A 41 5.91 4.42 10.65
N LEU A 42 5.95 4.70 9.34
CA LEU A 42 7.20 4.68 8.59
C LEU A 42 8.17 5.67 9.23
N SER A 43 9.40 5.22 9.48
CA SER A 43 10.52 6.11 9.79
C SER A 43 10.74 7.10 8.64
N ALA A 44 11.46 8.20 8.90
CA ALA A 44 11.77 9.18 7.87
C ALA A 44 12.47 8.52 6.66
N ASP A 45 13.40 7.61 6.91
CA ASP A 45 14.16 6.90 5.87
C ASP A 45 13.26 5.94 5.07
N GLU A 46 12.35 5.23 5.73
CA GLU A 46 11.39 4.34 5.04
C GLU A 46 10.39 5.13 4.18
N LYS A 47 9.99 6.33 4.59
CA LYS A 47 9.17 7.22 3.76
C LYS A 47 9.92 7.66 2.50
N ILE A 48 11.19 8.01 2.64
CA ILE A 48 12.04 8.41 1.51
C ILE A 48 12.18 7.24 0.54
N ALA A 49 12.52 6.05 1.03
CA ALA A 49 12.66 4.84 0.23
C ALA A 49 11.37 4.48 -0.54
N LEU A 50 10.20 4.63 0.11
CA LEU A 50 8.91 4.42 -0.54
C LEU A 50 8.66 5.40 -1.70
N ILE A 51 8.99 6.68 -1.51
CA ILE A 51 8.86 7.71 -2.56
C ILE A 51 9.83 7.44 -3.72
N GLU A 52 11.05 7.00 -3.43
CA GLU A 52 12.05 6.64 -4.45
C GLU A 52 11.60 5.43 -5.27
N GLU A 53 11.06 4.40 -4.62
CA GLU A 53 10.49 3.24 -5.31
C GLU A 53 9.32 3.64 -6.20
N PHE A 54 8.41 4.48 -5.69
CA PHE A 54 7.30 5.00 -6.49
C PHE A 54 7.79 5.78 -7.71
N ARG A 55 8.78 6.67 -7.54
CA ARG A 55 9.40 7.42 -8.66
C ARG A 55 10.08 6.51 -9.68
N ARG A 56 10.70 5.42 -9.24
CA ARG A 56 11.31 4.43 -10.12
C ARG A 56 10.25 3.70 -10.95
N GLN A 57 9.11 3.36 -10.36
CA GLN A 57 8.03 2.63 -11.03
C GLN A 57 7.17 3.51 -11.95
N HIS A 58 6.87 4.75 -11.53
CA HIS A 58 5.90 5.62 -12.21
C HIS A 58 6.52 6.87 -12.85
N GLY A 59 7.82 7.10 -12.64
CA GLY A 59 8.53 8.29 -13.07
C GLY A 59 8.28 9.51 -12.17
N PRO A 60 8.80 10.69 -12.54
CA PRO A 60 8.66 11.89 -11.74
C PRO A 60 7.19 12.26 -11.54
N LEU A 61 6.85 12.66 -10.30
CA LEU A 61 5.57 13.25 -9.93
C LEU A 61 5.48 14.65 -10.55
N GLY A 62 5.11 14.70 -11.82
CA GLY A 62 4.93 15.91 -12.59
C GLY A 62 4.06 15.59 -13.80
N MET A 63 3.19 16.53 -14.16
CA MET A 63 2.40 16.40 -15.38
C MET A 63 3.38 16.42 -16.57
N ARG A 64 3.58 15.27 -17.23
CA ARG A 64 4.55 15.14 -18.33
C ARG A 64 4.15 15.97 -19.56
N THR A 65 2.85 16.19 -19.73
CA THR A 65 2.26 16.92 -20.84
C THR A 65 1.30 17.97 -20.28
N PRO A 66 1.46 19.26 -20.60
CA PRO A 66 0.50 20.28 -20.24
C PRO A 66 -0.92 19.91 -20.73
N PRO A 67 -1.98 20.19 -19.94
CA PRO A 67 -3.35 19.86 -20.34
C PRO A 67 -3.75 20.44 -21.70
N GLU A 68 -3.25 21.61 -22.05
CA GLU A 68 -3.49 22.29 -23.32
C GLU A 68 -3.01 21.49 -24.54
N ASP A 69 -1.90 20.76 -24.42
CA ASP A 69 -1.35 19.94 -25.50
C ASP A 69 -2.19 18.67 -25.69
N LEU A 70 -2.69 18.08 -24.59
CA LEU A 70 -3.62 16.94 -24.65
C LEU A 70 -4.94 17.31 -25.34
N ILE A 71 -5.47 18.50 -25.05
CA ILE A 71 -6.68 19.02 -25.69
C ILE A 71 -6.43 19.27 -27.19
N ARG A 72 -5.23 19.74 -27.56
CA ARG A 72 -4.87 19.98 -28.95
C ARG A 72 -4.75 18.67 -29.74
N GLU A 73 -4.03 17.68 -29.22
CA GLU A 73 -3.89 16.36 -29.84
C GLU A 73 -5.23 15.65 -30.06
N GLU A 74 -6.17 15.79 -29.11
CA GLU A 74 -7.50 15.19 -29.22
C GLU A 74 -8.39 15.93 -30.24
N ARG A 75 -8.22 17.25 -30.39
CA ARG A 75 -8.90 18.03 -31.43
C ARG A 75 -8.38 17.71 -32.83
N GLU A 76 -7.07 17.51 -32.97
CA GLU A 76 -6.45 17.16 -34.26
C GLU A 76 -6.79 15.72 -34.71
N ARG A 77 -7.21 14.85 -33.78
CA ARG A 77 -7.67 13.48 -34.06
C ARG A 77 -9.13 13.37 -34.54
N ARG A 78 -9.92 14.44 -34.47
CA ARG A 78 -11.33 14.49 -34.90
C ARG A 78 -11.48 15.15 -36.26
#